data_AF-A0A564WV58-F1
#
_entry.id   AF-A0A564WV58-F1
#
_cell.length_a   1.000
_cell.length_b   1.000
_cell.length_c   1.000
_cell.angle_alpha   90.00
_cell.angle_beta   90.00
_cell.angle_gamma   90.00
#
_symmetry.space_group_name_H-M   'P 1'
#
loop_
_entity.id
_entity.type
_entity.pdbx_description
1 polymer ?
#
loop_
_entity_poly.entity_id
_entity_poly.type
_entity_poly.pdbx_seq_one_letter_code
_entity_poly.pdbx_strand_id
1 'polypeptide(L)'
;MRELCLACAGFVLEFIVFYAAGIVLARILKIKGDCSLTFILGYLVYFAVFELVIVPMTLKWVSLTAAAYIWAGIMALVICAAVICTIKKQRKIRAGQTETCSGSFGSISEIWKNHSVMIILAGVVVLLQCLIVIFYEDTTVDAAYYVGTVSTSVYTDTLGRYNPFNGAIQKAFQARYVFSAYPMHNAVWCRLLGIHPIVQAKQVMSCMNVVTANLIIYQIGKRLFDGNRKKADLMLVFVCVLQLFCGTIYSSGTFFFTRSYEGKAILANIAIPAVLMCAVWYLQEKNSRNVWIILFVTAVSALTFSGSAIIFPIVIAAGMAPAAVMNKRFSGLVYCAVCMLPSALYAAVFFACRIGLLTLAAS
;
A
#
# COMPACT_ATOMS: atom_id res chain seq x y z
N MET A 1 -14.46 -6.81 23.72
CA MET A 1 -14.95 -5.43 23.48
C MET A 1 -13.82 -4.41 23.30
N ARG A 2 -12.91 -4.24 24.28
CA ARG A 2 -11.79 -3.27 24.18
C ARG A 2 -10.93 -3.43 22.91
N GLU A 3 -10.42 -4.64 22.64
CA GLU A 3 -9.59 -4.91 21.45
C GLU A 3 -10.34 -4.63 20.14
N LEU A 4 -11.64 -4.97 20.08
CA LEU A 4 -12.46 -4.69 18.90
C LEU A 4 -12.62 -3.17 18.68
N CYS A 5 -12.88 -2.40 19.74
CA CYS A 5 -12.96 -0.94 19.65
C CYS A 5 -11.63 -0.33 19.20
N LEU A 6 -10.51 -0.82 19.73
CA LEU A 6 -9.17 -0.38 19.33
C LEU A 6 -8.85 -0.76 17.88
N ALA A 7 -9.24 -1.95 17.44
CA ALA A 7 -9.09 -2.38 16.05
C ALA A 7 -9.89 -1.50 15.08
N CYS A 8 -11.17 -1.21 15.41
CA CYS A 8 -11.99 -0.30 14.62
C CYS A 8 -11.40 1.12 14.60
N ALA A 9 -10.94 1.63 15.75
CA ALA A 9 -10.30 2.94 15.83
C ALA A 9 -9.00 2.99 15.01
N GLY A 10 -8.16 1.95 15.10
CA GLY A 10 -6.94 1.81 14.31
C GLY A 10 -7.23 1.80 12.81
N PHE A 11 -8.19 0.99 12.37
CA PHE A 11 -8.63 0.96 10.97
C PHE A 11 -9.07 2.33 10.47
N VAL A 12 -9.91 3.04 11.22
CA VAL A 12 -10.39 4.38 10.85
C VAL A 12 -9.25 5.39 10.81
N LEU A 13 -8.34 5.36 11.79
CA LEU A 13 -7.24 6.30 11.87
C LEU A 13 -6.23 6.09 10.73
N GLU A 14 -5.85 4.84 10.45
CA GLU A 14 -5.02 4.48 9.30
C GLU A 14 -5.68 4.90 7.98
N PHE A 15 -6.97 4.65 7.82
CA PHE A 15 -7.71 5.06 6.63
C PHE A 15 -7.64 6.58 6.42
N ILE A 16 -7.83 7.36 7.49
CA ILE A 16 -7.74 8.82 7.46
C ILE A 16 -6.33 9.28 7.10
N VAL A 17 -5.29 8.67 7.69
CA VAL A 17 -3.89 9.00 7.40
C VAL A 17 -3.56 8.72 5.94
N PHE A 18 -3.94 7.56 5.41
CA PHE A 18 -3.71 7.23 4.00
C PHE A 18 -4.47 8.20 3.09
N TYR A 19 -5.74 8.47 3.38
CA TYR A 19 -6.50 9.42 2.59
C TYR A 19 -5.91 10.84 2.63
N ALA A 20 -5.44 11.30 3.78
CA ALA A 20 -4.79 12.59 3.95
C ALA A 20 -3.49 12.69 3.12
N ALA A 21 -2.64 11.66 3.18
CA ALA A 21 -1.43 11.57 2.34
C ALA A 21 -1.78 11.65 0.85
N GLY A 22 -2.88 10.99 0.45
CA GLY A 22 -3.42 11.02 -0.89
C GLY A 22 -3.84 12.40 -1.36
N ILE A 23 -4.56 13.15 -0.51
CA ILE A 23 -4.98 14.54 -0.81
C ILE A 23 -3.77 15.43 -1.06
N VAL A 24 -2.75 15.34 -0.21
CA VAL A 24 -1.52 16.12 -0.33
C VAL A 24 -0.82 15.80 -1.65
N LEU A 25 -0.63 14.51 -1.97
CA LEU A 25 0.00 14.11 -3.22
C LEU A 25 -0.80 14.54 -4.45
N ALA A 26 -2.11 14.30 -4.45
CA ALA A 26 -2.99 14.68 -5.56
C ALA A 26 -2.94 16.19 -5.83
N ARG A 27 -2.78 17.00 -4.77
CA ARG A 27 -2.61 18.45 -4.89
C ARG A 27 -1.25 18.84 -5.47
N ILE A 28 -0.16 18.22 -5.01
CA ILE A 28 1.20 18.46 -5.52
C ILE A 28 1.28 18.13 -7.00
N LEU A 29 0.74 16.97 -7.39
CA LEU A 29 0.77 16.48 -8.77
C LEU A 29 -0.36 17.04 -9.66
N LYS A 30 -1.24 17.88 -9.10
CA LYS A 30 -2.42 18.45 -9.79
C LYS A 30 -3.29 17.39 -10.48
N ILE A 31 -3.41 16.21 -9.87
CA ILE A 31 -4.21 15.10 -10.41
C ILE A 31 -5.67 15.34 -10.08
N LYS A 32 -6.54 15.30 -11.11
CA LYS A 32 -7.99 15.23 -10.93
C LYS A 32 -8.36 13.80 -10.55
N GLY A 33 -8.24 13.45 -9.26
CA GLY A 33 -8.48 12.10 -8.77
C GLY A 33 -9.85 11.95 -8.10
N ASP A 34 -10.52 10.82 -8.35
CA ASP A 34 -11.65 10.40 -7.53
C ASP A 34 -11.19 9.99 -6.11
N CYS A 35 -12.14 9.81 -5.21
CA CYS A 35 -11.89 9.36 -3.83
C CYS A 35 -11.02 8.09 -3.78
N SER A 36 -11.32 7.09 -4.61
CA SER A 36 -10.57 5.82 -4.62
C SER A 36 -9.14 5.98 -5.15
N LEU A 37 -8.90 6.80 -6.19
CA LEU A 37 -7.52 7.07 -6.65
C LEU A 37 -6.73 7.83 -5.59
N THR A 38 -7.37 8.81 -4.93
CA THR A 38 -6.75 9.58 -3.85
C THR A 38 -6.29 8.66 -2.72
N PHE A 39 -7.14 7.72 -2.30
CA PHE A 39 -6.79 6.74 -1.27
C PHE A 39 -5.60 5.85 -1.68
N ILE A 40 -5.63 5.26 -2.89
CA ILE A 40 -4.54 4.40 -3.39
C ILE A 40 -3.21 5.15 -3.44
N LEU A 41 -3.22 6.38 -3.95
CA LEU A 41 -2.04 7.24 -4.00
C LEU A 41 -1.48 7.51 -2.61
N GLY A 42 -2.36 7.77 -1.66
CA GLY A 42 -2.00 7.98 -0.27
C GLY A 42 -1.40 6.76 0.40
N TYR A 43 -2.00 5.58 0.18
CA TYR A 43 -1.46 4.30 0.64
C TYR A 43 -0.04 4.06 0.11
N LEU A 44 0.18 4.23 -1.21
CA LEU A 44 1.49 4.02 -1.84
C LEU A 44 2.54 5.02 -1.35
N VAL A 45 2.20 6.31 -1.25
CA VAL A 45 3.13 7.34 -0.73
C VAL A 45 3.45 7.10 0.73
N TYR A 46 2.46 6.73 1.54
CA TYR A 46 2.66 6.44 2.94
C TYR A 46 3.73 5.37 3.13
N PHE A 47 3.60 4.22 2.46
CA PHE A 47 4.57 3.14 2.59
C PHE A 47 5.93 3.50 1.97
N ALA A 48 5.95 4.24 0.87
CA ALA A 48 7.20 4.72 0.28
C ALA A 48 7.98 5.64 1.25
N VAL A 49 7.30 6.57 1.91
CA VAL A 49 7.93 7.46 2.91
C VAL A 49 8.30 6.66 4.18
N PHE A 50 7.46 5.71 4.59
CA PHE A 50 7.71 4.87 5.75
C PHE A 50 9.01 4.09 5.62
N GLU A 51 9.25 3.49 4.45
CA GLU A 51 10.50 2.77 4.15
C GLU A 51 11.73 3.66 4.28
N LEU A 52 11.67 4.85 3.66
CA LEU A 52 12.79 5.80 3.66
C LEU A 52 13.13 6.32 5.06
N VAL A 53 12.17 6.34 5.98
CA VAL A 53 12.37 6.79 7.36
C VAL A 53 12.81 5.62 8.25
N ILE A 54 12.12 4.48 8.17
CA ILE A 54 12.27 3.41 9.15
C ILE A 54 13.47 2.51 8.88
N VAL A 55 13.86 2.30 7.63
CA VAL A 55 15.06 1.51 7.32
C VAL A 55 16.33 2.14 7.92
N PRO A 56 16.62 3.44 7.73
CA PRO A 56 17.77 4.06 8.39
C PRO A 56 17.71 4.00 9.91
N MET A 57 16.52 4.14 10.51
CA MET A 57 16.32 4.06 11.96
C MET A 57 16.58 2.63 12.48
N THR A 58 16.17 1.62 11.71
CA THR A 58 16.42 0.21 12.01
C THR A 58 17.93 -0.08 11.99
N LEU A 59 18.62 0.41 10.96
CA LEU A 59 20.08 0.25 10.83
C LEU A 59 20.88 1.02 11.89
N LYS A 60 20.33 2.11 12.43
CA LYS A 60 20.90 2.90 13.53
C LYS A 60 20.45 2.45 14.93
N TRP A 61 19.73 1.31 15.01
CA TRP A 61 19.25 0.73 16.26
C TRP A 61 18.39 1.68 17.12
N VAL A 62 17.61 2.54 16.46
CA VAL A 62 16.65 3.41 17.15
C VAL A 62 15.55 2.55 17.80
N SER A 63 15.08 2.95 18.98
CA SER A 63 14.00 2.24 19.67
C SER A 63 12.67 2.37 18.92
N LEU A 64 11.79 1.38 19.10
CA LEU A 64 10.46 1.40 18.48
C LEU A 64 9.65 2.61 18.96
N THR A 65 9.76 2.98 20.24
CA THR A 65 9.10 4.14 20.83
C THR A 65 9.52 5.44 20.16
N ALA A 66 10.82 5.65 19.97
CA ALA A 66 11.32 6.84 19.26
C ALA A 66 10.85 6.85 17.81
N ALA A 67 10.89 5.70 17.13
CA ALA A 67 10.39 5.57 15.76
C ALA A 67 8.88 5.87 15.66
N ALA A 68 8.10 5.37 16.61
CA ALA A 68 6.66 5.59 16.67
C ALA A 68 6.31 7.06 16.86
N TYR A 69 6.99 7.79 17.76
CA TYR A 69 6.74 9.21 17.96
C TYR A 69 7.19 10.08 16.77
N ILE A 70 8.34 9.78 16.17
CA ILE A 70 8.79 10.46 14.95
C ILE A 70 7.75 10.25 13.83
N TRP A 71 7.29 9.01 13.66
CA TRP A 71 6.28 8.69 12.67
C TRP A 71 4.93 9.35 12.96
N ALA A 72 4.49 9.39 14.22
CA ALA A 72 3.29 10.12 14.64
C ALA A 72 3.39 11.62 14.32
N GLY A 73 4.56 12.23 14.53
CA GLY A 73 4.83 13.61 14.12
C GLY A 73 4.68 13.83 12.61
N ILE A 74 5.24 12.93 11.79
CA ILE A 74 5.10 12.97 10.32
C ILE A 74 3.63 12.82 9.91
N MET A 75 2.90 11.85 10.49
CA MET A 75 1.48 11.65 10.20
C MET A 75 0.65 12.89 10.57
N ALA A 76 0.91 13.51 11.71
CA ALA A 76 0.24 14.74 12.14
C ALA A 76 0.50 15.90 11.16
N LEU A 77 1.74 16.08 10.70
CA LEU A 77 2.08 17.09 9.69
C LEU A 77 1.34 16.86 8.36
N VAL A 78 1.24 15.62 7.91
CA VAL A 78 0.50 15.25 6.69
C VAL A 78 -0.99 15.54 6.83
N ILE A 79 -1.60 15.20 7.97
CA ILE A 79 -3.00 15.53 8.26
C ILE A 79 -3.21 17.05 8.25
N CYS A 80 -2.35 17.81 8.95
CA CYS A 80 -2.41 19.28 8.96
C CYS A 80 -2.30 19.85 7.53
N ALA A 81 -1.37 19.34 6.72
CA ALA A 81 -1.22 19.75 5.33
C ALA A 81 -2.48 19.44 4.50
N ALA A 82 -3.08 18.25 4.66
CA ALA A 82 -4.31 17.87 3.98
C ALA A 82 -5.50 18.77 4.35
N VAL A 83 -5.63 19.12 5.64
CA VAL A 83 -6.65 20.06 6.14
C VAL A 83 -6.45 21.44 5.52
N ILE A 84 -5.22 21.98 5.53
CA ILE A 84 -4.90 23.26 4.90
C ILE A 84 -5.20 23.24 3.39
N CYS A 85 -4.84 22.17 2.69
CA CYS A 85 -5.14 22.00 1.26
C CYS A 85 -6.66 22.01 1.00
N THR A 86 -7.44 21.35 1.86
CA THR A 86 -8.90 21.28 1.74
C THR A 86 -9.55 22.64 2.01
N ILE A 87 -9.12 23.36 3.05
CA ILE A 87 -9.60 24.72 3.36
C ILE A 87 -9.28 25.69 2.21
N LYS A 88 -8.04 25.66 1.68
CA LYS A 88 -7.65 26.50 0.52
C LYS A 88 -8.50 26.18 -0.71
N LYS A 89 -8.80 24.91 -0.95
CA LYS A 89 -9.69 24.48 -2.05
C LYS A 89 -11.11 25.02 -1.86
N GLN A 90 -11.68 24.89 -0.67
CA GLN A 90 -13.02 25.41 -0.37
C GLN A 90 -13.11 26.93 -0.47
N ARG A 91 -12.09 27.67 -0.01
CA ARG A 91 -12.02 29.13 -0.17
C ARG A 91 -11.98 29.55 -1.65
N LYS A 92 -11.21 28.85 -2.48
CA LYS A 92 -11.15 29.11 -3.94
C LYS A 92 -12.51 28.89 -4.62
N ILE A 93 -13.23 27.86 -4.22
CA ILE A 93 -14.59 27.57 -4.73
C ILE A 93 -15.59 28.64 -4.27
N ARG A 94 -15.54 29.07 -3.01
CA ARG A 94 -16.42 30.14 -2.48
C ARG A 94 -16.12 31.52 -3.09
N ALA A 95 -14.90 31.77 -3.54
CA ALA A 95 -14.49 33.01 -4.18
C ALA A 95 -14.89 33.13 -5.68
N GLY A 96 -15.79 32.28 -6.17
CA GLY A 96 -16.36 32.39 -7.51
C GLY A 96 -15.48 31.86 -8.65
N GLN A 97 -14.33 31.24 -8.37
CA GLN A 97 -13.57 30.54 -9.40
C GLN A 97 -14.23 29.18 -9.68
N THR A 98 -14.95 29.11 -10.80
CA THR A 98 -15.53 27.93 -11.43
C THR A 98 -14.44 26.92 -11.82
N GLU A 99 -13.88 26.23 -10.83
CA GLU A 99 -13.35 24.88 -11.04
C GLU A 99 -14.46 23.90 -10.65
N THR A 100 -15.31 23.59 -11.62
CA THR A 100 -16.10 22.36 -11.61
C THR A 100 -15.12 21.18 -11.51
N CYS A 101 -15.13 20.48 -10.36
CA CYS A 101 -15.17 19.01 -10.25
C CYS A 101 -14.87 18.50 -8.83
N SER A 102 -15.92 17.89 -8.25
CA SER A 102 -15.96 16.54 -7.65
C SER A 102 -14.83 16.13 -6.70
N GLY A 103 -14.72 16.78 -5.55
CA GLY A 103 -13.90 16.25 -4.45
C GLY A 103 -14.41 16.59 -3.05
N SER A 104 -15.66 17.02 -2.95
CA SER A 104 -16.44 16.92 -1.72
C SER A 104 -17.25 15.63 -1.84
N PHE A 105 -17.57 14.96 -0.74
CA PHE A 105 -18.58 13.88 -0.72
C PHE A 105 -19.72 14.32 -1.63
N GLY A 106 -19.84 13.69 -2.80
CA GLY A 106 -20.98 13.94 -3.68
C GLY A 106 -22.21 13.65 -2.85
N SER A 107 -23.27 14.46 -3.01
CA SER A 107 -24.55 14.14 -2.39
C SER A 107 -24.85 12.66 -2.65
N ILE A 108 -25.40 11.94 -1.67
CA ILE A 108 -25.69 10.49 -1.78
C ILE A 108 -26.45 10.18 -3.09
N SER A 109 -27.28 11.13 -3.53
CA SER A 109 -27.98 11.15 -4.83
C SER A 109 -27.07 11.10 -6.06
N GLU A 110 -25.93 11.78 -6.05
CA GLU A 110 -24.97 11.84 -7.17
C GLU A 110 -24.10 10.59 -7.25
N ILE A 111 -23.82 9.95 -6.11
CA ILE A 111 -23.22 8.62 -6.07
C ILE A 111 -24.19 7.60 -6.65
N TRP A 112 -25.47 7.66 -6.27
CA TRP A 112 -26.53 6.79 -6.79
C TRP A 112 -26.84 7.00 -8.28
N LYS A 113 -26.70 8.22 -8.82
CA LYS A 113 -26.84 8.47 -10.26
C LYS A 113 -25.68 7.90 -11.08
N ASN A 114 -24.47 7.95 -10.51
CA ASN A 114 -23.25 7.55 -11.21
C ASN A 114 -22.92 6.06 -11.05
N HIS A 115 -23.39 5.42 -9.99
CA HIS A 115 -23.27 3.98 -9.74
C HIS A 115 -24.62 3.28 -9.94
N SER A 116 -24.63 1.96 -10.15
CA SER A 116 -25.86 1.16 -10.13
C SER A 116 -25.97 0.41 -8.80
N VAL A 117 -27.02 -0.43 -8.65
CA VAL A 117 -27.14 -1.39 -7.53
C VAL A 117 -25.86 -2.21 -7.31
N MET A 118 -25.00 -2.32 -8.33
CA MET A 118 -23.70 -2.98 -8.27
C MET A 118 -22.73 -2.41 -7.24
N ILE A 119 -22.85 -1.14 -6.82
CA ILE A 119 -22.00 -0.61 -5.74
C ILE A 119 -22.34 -1.23 -4.39
N ILE A 120 -23.62 -1.53 -4.15
CA ILE A 120 -24.06 -2.22 -2.93
C ILE A 120 -23.54 -3.64 -2.95
N LEU A 121 -23.69 -4.34 -4.08
CA LEU A 121 -23.15 -5.68 -4.25
C LEU A 121 -21.62 -5.70 -4.08
N ALA A 122 -20.89 -4.78 -4.70
CA ALA A 122 -19.45 -4.64 -4.53
C ALA A 122 -19.08 -4.38 -3.06
N GLY A 123 -19.80 -3.51 -2.36
CA GLY A 123 -19.60 -3.25 -0.94
C GLY A 123 -19.82 -4.50 -0.07
N VAL A 124 -20.88 -5.26 -0.33
CA VAL A 124 -21.18 -6.52 0.37
C VAL A 124 -20.10 -7.56 0.10
N VAL A 125 -19.66 -7.70 -1.15
CA VAL A 125 -18.60 -8.63 -1.52
C VAL A 125 -17.29 -8.26 -0.83
N VAL A 126 -16.86 -6.99 -0.88
CA VAL A 126 -15.63 -6.53 -0.20
C VAL A 126 -15.73 -6.76 1.31
N LEU A 127 -16.88 -6.49 1.92
CA LEU A 127 -17.10 -6.76 3.35
C LEU A 127 -17.00 -8.25 3.66
N LEU A 128 -17.58 -9.11 2.83
CA LEU A 128 -17.46 -10.56 2.96
C LEU A 128 -16.00 -11.03 2.80
N GLN A 129 -15.23 -10.45 1.88
CA GLN A 129 -13.80 -10.73 1.76
C GLN A 129 -13.02 -10.33 3.03
N CYS A 130 -13.31 -9.15 3.61
CA CYS A 130 -12.72 -8.74 4.89
C CYS A 130 -13.08 -9.72 6.02
N LEU A 131 -14.33 -10.19 6.09
CA LEU A 131 -14.75 -11.17 7.10
C LEU A 131 -14.02 -12.50 6.93
N ILE A 132 -13.93 -13.03 5.71
CA ILE A 132 -13.18 -14.26 5.42
C ILE A 132 -11.74 -14.13 5.94
N VAL A 133 -11.08 -13.02 5.63
CA VAL A 133 -9.70 -12.77 6.01
C VAL A 133 -9.52 -12.64 7.52
N ILE A 134 -10.47 -12.03 8.23
CA ILE A 134 -10.44 -11.92 9.71
C ILE A 134 -10.58 -13.30 10.36
N PHE A 135 -11.50 -14.14 9.86
CA PHE A 135 -11.78 -15.45 10.45
C PHE A 135 -10.85 -16.56 9.98
N TYR A 136 -10.04 -16.31 8.95
CA TYR A 136 -9.11 -17.30 8.44
C TYR A 136 -7.92 -17.49 9.38
N GLU A 137 -7.83 -18.67 9.97
CA GLU A 137 -6.70 -19.05 10.81
C GLU A 137 -5.60 -19.71 9.99
N ASP A 138 -4.52 -18.96 9.78
CA ASP A 138 -3.29 -19.49 9.20
C ASP A 138 -2.27 -19.90 10.27
N THR A 139 -1.72 -21.11 10.11
CA THR A 139 -0.69 -21.74 10.94
C THR A 139 0.67 -21.83 10.23
N THR A 140 0.83 -21.17 9.08
CA THR A 140 2.09 -21.20 8.32
C THR A 140 3.27 -20.55 9.07
N VAL A 141 4.48 -20.92 8.67
CA VAL A 141 5.74 -20.36 9.20
C VAL A 141 5.88 -18.87 8.85
N ASP A 142 5.43 -18.46 7.66
CA ASP A 142 5.42 -17.06 7.26
C ASP A 142 4.48 -16.25 8.18
N ALA A 143 3.34 -16.83 8.59
CA ALA A 143 2.42 -16.21 9.53
C ALA A 143 3.10 -15.86 10.87
N ALA A 144 3.77 -16.86 11.43
CA ALA A 144 4.53 -16.74 12.67
C ALA A 144 5.67 -15.71 12.53
N TYR A 145 6.33 -15.65 11.36
CA TYR A 145 7.38 -14.66 11.12
C TYR A 145 6.86 -13.23 11.15
N TYR A 146 5.80 -12.92 10.38
CA TYR A 146 5.28 -11.54 10.28
C TYR A 146 4.71 -11.06 11.62
N VAL A 147 3.86 -11.87 12.28
CA VAL A 147 3.26 -11.51 13.57
C VAL A 147 4.29 -11.56 14.70
N GLY A 148 5.20 -12.53 14.67
CA GLY A 148 6.28 -12.67 15.65
C GLY A 148 7.24 -11.48 15.60
N THR A 149 7.57 -10.98 14.41
CA THR A 149 8.44 -9.79 14.25
C THR A 149 7.81 -8.54 14.86
N VAL A 150 6.50 -8.36 14.66
CA VAL A 150 5.75 -7.26 15.30
C VAL A 150 5.79 -7.42 16.82
N SER A 151 5.52 -8.63 17.30
CA SER A 151 5.45 -8.94 18.73
C SER A 151 6.78 -8.69 19.41
N THR A 152 7.88 -9.28 18.92
CA THR A 152 9.20 -9.10 19.52
C THR A 152 9.64 -7.63 19.50
N SER A 153 9.35 -6.90 18.43
CA SER A 153 9.62 -5.45 18.37
C SER A 153 8.84 -4.65 19.41
N VAL A 154 7.55 -4.94 19.60
CA VAL A 154 6.71 -4.25 20.60
C VAL A 154 7.15 -4.57 22.02
N TYR A 155 7.44 -5.83 22.33
CA TYR A 155 7.84 -6.27 23.67
C TYR A 155 9.25 -5.80 24.07
N THR A 156 10.18 -5.73 23.12
CA THR A 156 11.58 -5.37 23.40
C THR A 156 11.91 -3.91 23.10
N ASP A 157 10.95 -3.13 22.58
CA ASP A 157 11.14 -1.74 22.13
C ASP A 157 12.25 -1.57 21.07
N THR A 158 12.41 -2.56 20.19
CA THR A 158 13.45 -2.56 19.14
C THR A 158 12.88 -2.70 17.73
N LEU A 159 13.66 -2.30 16.73
CA LEU A 159 13.31 -2.48 15.31
C LEU A 159 14.01 -3.73 14.75
N GLY A 160 13.29 -4.85 14.67
CA GLY A 160 13.75 -6.07 13.99
C GLY A 160 15.01 -6.75 14.56
N ARG A 161 15.39 -6.48 15.82
CA ARG A 161 16.64 -7.00 16.43
C ARG A 161 16.55 -8.41 16.97
N TYR A 162 15.34 -8.91 17.18
CA TYR A 162 15.09 -10.21 17.78
C TYR A 162 14.54 -11.17 16.73
N ASN A 163 14.96 -12.43 16.80
CA ASN A 163 14.43 -13.48 15.94
C ASN A 163 12.96 -13.76 16.32
N PRO A 164 12.02 -13.68 15.36
CA PRO A 164 10.60 -13.81 15.63
C PRO A 164 10.16 -15.22 16.05
N PHE A 165 10.97 -16.25 15.81
CA PHE A 165 10.62 -17.64 16.14
C PHE A 165 11.04 -18.05 17.55
N ASN A 166 12.20 -17.59 18.02
CA ASN A 166 12.77 -18.04 19.29
C ASN A 166 13.12 -16.90 20.27
N GLY A 167 12.94 -15.63 19.87
CA GLY A 167 13.21 -14.48 20.72
C GLY A 167 14.70 -14.24 21.01
N ALA A 168 15.63 -14.87 20.28
CA ALA A 168 17.05 -14.62 20.45
C ALA A 168 17.48 -13.30 19.78
N ILE A 169 18.44 -12.59 20.36
CA ILE A 169 19.05 -11.40 19.73
C ILE A 169 19.79 -11.83 18.47
N GLN A 170 19.53 -11.13 17.37
CA GLN A 170 20.23 -11.36 16.10
C GLN A 170 21.61 -10.68 16.14
N LYS A 171 22.64 -11.40 15.70
CA LYS A 171 24.00 -10.84 15.53
C LYS A 171 24.10 -9.97 14.28
N ALA A 172 23.42 -10.39 13.20
CA ALA A 172 23.37 -9.67 11.94
C ALA A 172 21.93 -9.65 11.41
N PHE A 173 21.53 -8.52 10.83
CA PHE A 173 20.25 -8.38 10.16
C PHE A 173 20.23 -9.22 8.89
N GLN A 174 19.12 -9.91 8.68
CA GLN A 174 18.86 -10.58 7.42
C GLN A 174 18.43 -9.54 6.38
N ALA A 175 19.26 -9.32 5.34
CA ALA A 175 18.99 -8.35 4.27
C ALA A 175 17.64 -8.55 3.58
N ARG A 176 17.13 -9.79 3.55
CA ARG A 176 15.79 -10.10 3.03
C ARG A 176 14.66 -9.37 3.78
N TYR A 177 14.84 -9.17 5.08
CA TYR A 177 13.76 -8.75 5.98
C TYR A 177 13.97 -7.34 6.55
N VAL A 178 15.23 -6.89 6.70
CA VAL A 178 15.53 -5.56 7.26
C VAL A 178 15.07 -4.40 6.37
N PHE A 179 15.08 -4.62 5.05
CA PHE A 179 14.62 -3.67 4.02
C PHE A 179 13.16 -3.92 3.62
N SER A 180 12.39 -4.58 4.48
CA SER A 180 10.95 -4.70 4.34
C SER A 180 10.34 -4.18 5.62
N ALA A 181 10.09 -2.86 5.67
CA ALA A 181 9.61 -2.23 6.89
C ALA A 181 8.13 -2.53 7.21
N TYR A 182 7.42 -3.32 6.40
CA TYR A 182 6.01 -3.64 6.64
C TYR A 182 5.68 -4.22 8.03
N PRO A 183 6.47 -5.15 8.63
CA PRO A 183 6.26 -5.55 10.01
C PRO A 183 6.48 -4.40 11.00
N MET A 184 7.44 -3.51 10.74
CA MET A 184 7.69 -2.34 11.60
C MET A 184 6.53 -1.34 11.56
N HIS A 185 5.81 -1.24 10.44
CA HIS A 185 4.57 -0.46 10.36
C HIS A 185 3.56 -0.94 11.40
N ASN A 186 3.30 -2.25 11.42
CA ASN A 186 2.38 -2.83 12.39
C ASN A 186 2.87 -2.62 13.82
N ALA A 187 4.18 -2.72 14.07
CA ALA A 187 4.76 -2.48 15.39
C ALA A 187 4.58 -1.03 15.85
N VAL A 188 4.75 -0.05 14.95
CA VAL A 188 4.53 1.38 15.25
C VAL A 188 3.08 1.62 15.64
N TRP A 189 2.10 1.09 14.90
CA TRP A 189 0.69 1.23 15.24
C TRP A 189 0.31 0.52 16.54
N CYS A 190 0.86 -0.68 16.79
CA CYS A 190 0.70 -1.35 18.09
C CYS A 190 1.24 -0.49 19.22
N ARG A 191 2.39 0.17 19.03
CA ARG A 191 3.00 1.04 20.05
C ARG A 191 2.19 2.31 20.30
N LEU A 192 1.60 2.91 19.27
CA LEU A 192 0.83 4.16 19.37
C LEU A 192 -0.57 3.95 19.95
N LEU A 193 -1.25 2.88 19.56
CA LEU A 193 -2.65 2.64 19.94
C LEU A 193 -2.80 1.60 21.06
N GLY A 194 -1.73 0.89 21.41
CA GLY A 194 -1.77 -0.21 22.38
C GLY A 194 -2.55 -1.43 21.87
N ILE A 195 -2.68 -1.61 20.55
CA ILE A 195 -3.34 -2.75 19.92
C ILE A 195 -2.43 -3.98 19.99
N HIS A 196 -3.01 -5.15 20.26
CA HIS A 196 -2.24 -6.39 20.23
C HIS A 196 -1.68 -6.70 18.82
N PRO A 197 -0.41 -7.12 18.67
CA PRO A 197 0.23 -7.42 17.38
C PRO A 197 -0.58 -8.26 16.40
N ILE A 198 -1.24 -9.31 16.91
CA ILE A 198 -2.06 -10.21 16.09
C ILE A 198 -3.30 -9.50 15.52
N VAL A 199 -3.93 -8.62 16.30
CA VAL A 199 -5.12 -7.86 15.91
C VAL A 199 -4.74 -6.85 14.84
N GLN A 200 -3.62 -6.13 15.05
CA GLN A 200 -3.12 -5.17 14.08
C GLN A 200 -2.77 -5.82 12.74
N ALA A 201 -2.00 -6.90 12.76
CA ALA A 201 -1.53 -7.54 11.52
C ALA A 201 -2.65 -8.31 10.80
N LYS A 202 -3.33 -9.24 11.50
CA LYS A 202 -4.30 -10.15 10.87
C LYS A 202 -5.69 -9.55 10.68
N GLN A 203 -6.07 -8.50 11.42
CA GLN A 203 -7.40 -7.91 11.29
C GLN A 203 -7.34 -6.53 10.65
N VAL A 204 -6.73 -5.55 11.33
CA VAL A 204 -6.73 -4.13 10.89
C VAL A 204 -6.08 -3.97 9.52
N MET A 205 -4.80 -4.34 9.40
CA MET A 205 -4.08 -4.16 8.14
C MET A 205 -4.50 -5.13 7.05
N SER A 206 -4.93 -6.32 7.40
CA SER A 206 -5.47 -7.26 6.41
C SER A 206 -6.73 -6.71 5.74
N CYS A 207 -7.67 -6.15 6.52
CA CYS A 207 -8.84 -5.48 5.95
C CYS A 207 -8.43 -4.28 5.10
N MET A 208 -7.46 -3.50 5.56
CA MET A 208 -6.94 -2.36 4.82
C MET A 208 -6.36 -2.76 3.46
N ASN A 209 -5.61 -3.86 3.42
CA ASN A 209 -5.04 -4.42 2.19
C ASN A 209 -6.12 -4.94 1.24
N VAL A 210 -7.14 -5.63 1.77
CA VAL A 210 -8.31 -6.10 1.00
C VAL A 210 -9.03 -4.92 0.35
N VAL A 211 -9.33 -3.88 1.13
CA VAL A 211 -9.95 -2.65 0.60
C VAL A 211 -9.07 -2.01 -0.47
N THR A 212 -7.78 -1.86 -0.21
CA THR A 212 -6.84 -1.23 -1.15
C THR A 212 -6.74 -1.98 -2.48
N ALA A 213 -6.60 -3.31 -2.44
CA ALA A 213 -6.52 -4.14 -3.64
C ALA A 213 -7.79 -4.01 -4.49
N ASN A 214 -8.96 -4.08 -3.86
CA ASN A 214 -10.25 -3.92 -4.53
C ASN A 214 -10.43 -2.53 -5.15
N LEU A 215 -9.97 -1.47 -4.46
CA LEU A 215 -9.99 -0.12 -5.03
C LEU A 215 -9.07 0.00 -6.26
N ILE A 216 -7.93 -0.69 -6.28
CA ILE A 216 -7.05 -0.73 -7.47
C ILE A 216 -7.74 -1.44 -8.63
N ILE A 217 -8.36 -2.60 -8.39
CA ILE A 217 -9.14 -3.31 -9.42
C ILE A 217 -10.27 -2.42 -9.96
N TYR A 218 -11.00 -1.74 -9.10
CA TYR A 218 -12.03 -0.77 -9.50
C TYR A 218 -11.45 0.36 -10.36
N GLN A 219 -10.28 0.91 -10.01
CA GLN A 219 -9.64 1.97 -10.81
C GLN A 219 -9.12 1.48 -12.16
N ILE A 220 -8.57 0.26 -12.23
CA ILE A 220 -8.20 -0.38 -13.48
C ILE A 220 -9.45 -0.54 -14.36
N GLY A 221 -10.54 -1.09 -13.81
CA GLY A 221 -11.80 -1.25 -14.53
C GLY A 221 -12.38 0.07 -15.01
N LYS A 222 -12.37 1.10 -14.15
CA LYS A 222 -12.84 2.44 -14.53
C LYS A 222 -12.05 2.99 -15.71
N ARG A 223 -10.74 2.76 -15.77
CA ARG A 223 -9.93 3.17 -16.92
C ARG A 223 -10.22 2.32 -18.15
N LEU A 224 -10.28 0.99 -18.03
CA LEU A 224 -10.55 0.09 -19.16
C LEU A 224 -11.92 0.33 -19.82
N PHE A 225 -12.91 0.81 -19.06
CA PHE A 225 -14.26 1.09 -19.55
C PHE A 225 -14.55 2.60 -19.74
N ASP A 226 -13.55 3.38 -20.12
CA ASP A 226 -13.68 4.81 -20.48
C ASP A 226 -14.41 5.67 -19.43
N GLY A 227 -14.16 5.39 -18.15
CA GLY A 227 -14.75 6.12 -17.02
C GLY A 227 -16.14 5.62 -16.58
N ASN A 228 -16.69 4.58 -17.23
CA ASN A 228 -17.98 4.01 -16.87
C ASN A 228 -17.93 3.25 -15.54
N ARG A 229 -18.41 3.91 -14.48
CA ARG A 229 -18.38 3.38 -13.11
C ARG A 229 -19.20 2.09 -12.94
N LYS A 230 -20.31 1.94 -13.65
CA LYS A 230 -21.16 0.73 -13.57
C LYS A 230 -20.43 -0.51 -14.08
N LYS A 231 -19.66 -0.38 -15.17
CA LYS A 231 -18.84 -1.48 -15.70
C LYS A 231 -17.64 -1.76 -14.81
N ALA A 232 -17.06 -0.74 -14.19
CA ALA A 232 -16.00 -0.89 -13.20
C ALA A 232 -16.49 -1.65 -11.95
N ASP A 233 -17.68 -1.31 -11.44
CA ASP A 233 -18.32 -2.03 -10.31
C ASP A 233 -18.56 -3.51 -10.67
N LEU A 234 -19.04 -3.79 -11.89
CA LEU A 234 -19.24 -5.16 -12.37
C LEU A 234 -17.93 -5.94 -12.48
N MET A 235 -16.87 -5.32 -13.02
CA MET A 235 -15.54 -5.93 -13.10
C MET A 235 -14.99 -6.25 -11.72
N LEU A 236 -15.18 -5.35 -10.74
CA LEU A 236 -14.78 -5.60 -9.37
C LEU A 236 -15.47 -6.86 -8.83
N VAL A 237 -16.80 -6.93 -8.91
CA VAL A 237 -17.57 -8.11 -8.46
C VAL A 237 -17.09 -9.37 -9.17
N PHE A 238 -16.89 -9.31 -10.48
CA PHE A 238 -16.42 -10.44 -11.27
C PHE A 238 -15.02 -10.92 -10.83
N VAL A 239 -14.07 -10.01 -10.63
CA VAL A 239 -12.72 -10.34 -10.16
C VAL A 239 -12.77 -10.93 -8.75
N CYS A 240 -13.59 -10.38 -7.85
CA CYS A 240 -13.77 -10.94 -6.51
C CYS A 240 -14.29 -12.39 -6.56
N VAL A 241 -15.25 -12.67 -7.44
CA VAL A 241 -15.77 -14.02 -7.66
C VAL A 241 -14.68 -14.94 -8.22
N LEU A 242 -13.91 -14.49 -9.22
CA LEU A 242 -12.78 -15.26 -9.77
C LEU A 242 -11.72 -15.61 -8.72
N GLN A 243 -11.42 -14.68 -7.80
CA GLN A 243 -10.47 -14.92 -6.73
C GLN A 243 -10.93 -16.04 -5.78
N LEU A 244 -12.24 -16.20 -5.54
CA LEU A 244 -12.78 -17.27 -4.70
C LEU A 244 -12.60 -18.65 -5.33
N PHE A 245 -12.54 -18.74 -6.66
CA PHE A 245 -12.39 -20.00 -7.40
C PHE A 245 -10.92 -20.39 -7.67
N CYS A 246 -9.96 -19.67 -7.11
CA CYS A 246 -8.55 -20.02 -7.24
C CYS A 246 -8.21 -21.22 -6.33
N GLY A 247 -8.08 -22.41 -6.92
CA GLY A 247 -7.97 -23.70 -6.20
C GLY A 247 -6.57 -24.08 -5.69
N THR A 248 -5.54 -23.26 -5.85
CA THR A 248 -4.17 -23.59 -5.42
C THR A 248 -3.64 -22.62 -4.38
N ILE A 249 -2.95 -23.13 -3.37
CA ILE A 249 -2.31 -22.33 -2.31
C ILE A 249 -1.28 -21.30 -2.84
N TYR A 250 -0.75 -21.49 -4.05
CA TYR A 250 0.23 -20.59 -4.67
C TYR A 250 -0.39 -19.50 -5.56
N SER A 251 -1.73 -19.44 -5.64
CA SER A 251 -2.42 -18.43 -6.45
C SER A 251 -2.49 -17.09 -5.74
N SER A 252 -2.56 -16.00 -6.51
CA SER A 252 -2.78 -14.65 -5.97
C SER A 252 -4.11 -14.54 -5.22
N GLY A 253 -5.17 -15.22 -5.70
CA GLY A 253 -6.48 -15.28 -5.06
C GLY A 253 -6.43 -15.95 -3.69
N THR A 254 -5.78 -17.10 -3.56
CA THR A 254 -5.63 -17.74 -2.24
C THR A 254 -4.77 -16.89 -1.31
N PHE A 255 -3.66 -16.30 -1.79
CA PHE A 255 -2.84 -15.37 -0.99
C PHE A 255 -3.63 -14.15 -0.52
N PHE A 256 -4.56 -13.66 -1.35
CA PHE A 256 -5.44 -12.55 -1.00
C PHE A 256 -6.34 -12.88 0.20
N PHE A 257 -6.91 -14.09 0.24
CA PHE A 257 -7.85 -14.49 1.30
C PHE A 257 -7.20 -15.05 2.56
N THR A 258 -6.02 -15.66 2.43
CA THR A 258 -5.42 -16.45 3.52
C THR A 258 -4.21 -15.76 4.15
N ARG A 259 -3.54 -14.89 3.39
CA ARG A 259 -2.20 -14.36 3.70
C ARG A 259 -2.09 -12.86 3.43
N SER A 260 -3.19 -12.12 3.46
CA SER A 260 -3.29 -10.68 3.19
C SER A 260 -2.39 -9.80 4.07
N TYR A 261 -2.01 -10.28 5.26
CA TYR A 261 -1.10 -9.62 6.19
C TYR A 261 0.38 -9.88 5.88
N GLU A 262 0.68 -10.66 4.85
CA GLU A 262 2.05 -10.90 4.43
C GLU A 262 2.46 -9.98 3.30
N GLY A 263 3.73 -9.58 3.34
CA GLY A 263 4.35 -8.75 2.31
C GLY A 263 4.21 -9.29 0.89
N LYS A 264 4.31 -10.62 0.71
CA LYS A 264 4.22 -11.27 -0.60
C LYS A 264 2.82 -11.11 -1.21
N ALA A 265 1.77 -11.24 -0.39
CA ALA A 265 0.40 -11.05 -0.83
C ALA A 265 0.14 -9.59 -1.22
N ILE A 266 0.69 -8.64 -0.46
CA ILE A 266 0.58 -7.21 -0.77
C ILE A 266 1.30 -6.88 -2.09
N LEU A 267 2.50 -7.42 -2.31
CA LEU A 267 3.21 -7.24 -3.57
C LEU A 267 2.37 -7.76 -4.76
N ALA A 268 1.80 -8.96 -4.63
CA ALA A 268 1.02 -9.61 -5.69
C ALA A 268 -0.34 -8.93 -5.97
N ASN A 269 -1.04 -8.47 -4.93
CA ASN A 269 -2.42 -8.00 -5.04
C ASN A 269 -2.56 -6.47 -5.04
N ILE A 270 -1.51 -5.73 -4.64
CA ILE A 270 -1.51 -4.26 -4.61
C ILE A 270 -0.44 -3.71 -5.56
N ALA A 271 0.84 -4.04 -5.36
CA ALA A 271 1.91 -3.39 -6.11
C ALA A 271 1.91 -3.78 -7.60
N ILE A 272 1.76 -5.06 -7.94
CA ILE A 272 1.70 -5.52 -9.35
C ILE A 272 0.47 -4.94 -10.07
N PRO A 273 -0.77 -5.02 -9.53
CA PRO A 273 -1.93 -4.35 -10.12
C PRO A 273 -1.77 -2.83 -10.23
N ALA A 274 -1.10 -2.18 -9.29
CA ALA A 274 -0.80 -0.75 -9.40
C ALA A 274 0.11 -0.43 -10.60
N VAL A 275 1.08 -1.29 -10.94
CA VAL A 275 1.87 -1.16 -12.18
C VAL A 275 0.98 -1.28 -13.42
N LEU A 276 0.05 -2.24 -13.43
CA LEU A 276 -0.93 -2.37 -14.51
C LEU A 276 -1.82 -1.12 -14.64
N MET A 277 -2.29 -0.57 -13.51
CA MET A 277 -3.04 0.68 -13.47
C MET A 277 -2.23 1.84 -14.08
N CYS A 278 -0.95 1.95 -13.75
CA CYS A 278 -0.04 2.94 -14.35
C CYS A 278 0.15 2.71 -15.86
N ALA A 279 0.30 1.47 -16.31
CA ALA A 279 0.46 1.14 -17.72
C ALA A 279 -0.78 1.52 -18.54
N VAL A 280 -1.98 1.18 -18.08
CA VAL A 280 -3.25 1.57 -18.70
C VAL A 280 -3.40 3.09 -18.71
N TRP A 281 -3.06 3.76 -17.61
CA TRP A 281 -3.08 5.23 -17.56
C TRP A 281 -2.12 5.85 -18.58
N TYR A 282 -0.90 5.33 -18.71
CA TYR A 282 0.07 5.84 -19.69
C TYR A 282 -0.38 5.66 -21.14
N LEU A 283 -1.06 4.55 -21.45
CA LEU A 283 -1.65 4.30 -22.78
C LEU A 283 -2.74 5.33 -23.13
N GLN A 284 -3.57 5.70 -22.16
CA GLN A 284 -4.66 6.66 -22.35
C GLN A 284 -4.17 8.11 -22.37
N GLU A 285 -3.31 8.49 -21.43
CA GLU A 285 -2.82 9.85 -21.25
C GLU A 285 -1.33 9.93 -21.59
N LYS A 286 -1.04 10.01 -22.90
CA LYS A 286 0.30 9.90 -23.51
C LYS A 286 1.37 10.87 -22.99
N ASN A 287 1.03 11.86 -22.18
CA ASN A 287 1.95 12.90 -21.69
C ASN A 287 1.92 13.15 -20.16
N SER A 288 1.36 12.22 -19.39
CA SER A 288 1.23 12.38 -17.94
C SER A 288 2.54 12.04 -17.22
N ARG A 289 3.40 13.06 -16.97
CA ARG A 289 4.60 12.90 -16.11
C ARG A 289 4.26 12.31 -14.73
N ASN A 290 3.03 12.56 -14.28
CA ASN A 290 2.48 12.03 -13.03
C ASN A 290 2.50 10.50 -12.96
N VAL A 291 2.31 9.79 -14.08
CA VAL A 291 2.32 8.32 -14.07
C VAL A 291 3.68 7.77 -13.69
N TRP A 292 4.76 8.38 -14.19
CA TRP A 292 6.13 7.98 -13.84
C TRP A 292 6.46 8.25 -12.37
N ILE A 293 5.97 9.36 -11.82
CA ILE A 293 6.14 9.68 -10.40
C ILE A 293 5.40 8.64 -9.54
N ILE A 294 4.15 8.32 -9.90
CA ILE A 294 3.36 7.32 -9.18
C ILE A 294 4.02 5.95 -9.29
N LEU A 295 4.49 5.57 -10.47
CA LEU A 295 5.20 4.30 -10.69
C LEU A 295 6.47 4.21 -9.85
N PHE A 296 7.25 5.30 -9.75
CA PHE A 296 8.41 5.36 -8.87
C PHE A 296 8.02 5.19 -7.40
N VAL A 297 6.96 5.87 -6.94
CA VAL A 297 6.42 5.69 -5.58
C VAL A 297 5.94 4.25 -5.35
N THR A 298 5.29 3.63 -6.35
CA THR A 298 4.89 2.21 -6.30
C THR A 298 6.12 1.31 -6.17
N ALA A 299 7.23 1.62 -6.86
CA ALA A 299 8.46 0.85 -6.75
C ALA A 299 9.12 0.96 -5.37
N VAL A 300 9.12 2.14 -4.77
CA VAL A 300 9.64 2.33 -3.40
C VAL A 300 8.74 1.64 -2.37
N SER A 301 7.41 1.78 -2.48
CA SER A 301 6.47 1.11 -1.57
C SER A 301 6.49 -0.41 -1.70
N ALA A 302 6.77 -0.95 -2.89
CA ALA A 302 6.96 -2.39 -3.09
C ALA A 302 8.11 -2.96 -2.22
N LEU A 303 9.19 -2.19 -2.01
CA LEU A 303 10.28 -2.57 -1.11
C LEU A 303 9.78 -2.74 0.33
N THR A 304 8.97 -1.79 0.79
CA THR A 304 8.36 -1.82 2.12
C THR A 304 7.61 -3.12 2.37
N PHE A 305 6.80 -3.52 1.39
CA PHE A 305 5.95 -4.70 1.51
C PHE A 305 6.76 -5.98 1.64
N SER A 306 7.75 -6.20 0.78
CA SER A 306 8.46 -7.48 0.77
C SER A 306 9.85 -7.40 0.16
N GLY A 307 10.80 -8.13 0.74
CA GLY A 307 12.07 -8.45 0.11
C GLY A 307 11.95 -9.23 -1.21
N SER A 308 10.76 -9.76 -1.54
CA SER A 308 10.48 -10.29 -2.88
C SER A 308 10.41 -9.20 -3.96
N ALA A 309 10.41 -7.92 -3.61
CA ALA A 309 10.46 -6.79 -4.55
C ALA A 309 11.71 -6.76 -5.46
N ILE A 310 12.68 -7.67 -5.29
CA ILE A 310 13.75 -7.92 -6.25
C ILE A 310 13.20 -8.21 -7.66
N ILE A 311 12.02 -8.81 -7.79
CA ILE A 311 11.39 -9.08 -9.10
C ILE A 311 10.78 -7.84 -9.76
N PHE A 312 10.63 -6.74 -9.02
CA PHE A 312 9.85 -5.58 -9.44
C PHE A 312 10.38 -4.86 -10.69
N PRO A 313 11.71 -4.83 -10.98
CA PRO A 313 12.19 -4.32 -12.27
C PRO A 313 11.62 -5.06 -13.47
N ILE A 314 11.47 -6.39 -13.37
CA ILE A 314 10.87 -7.21 -14.43
C ILE A 314 9.39 -6.89 -14.56
N VAL A 315 8.68 -6.70 -13.44
CA VAL A 315 7.26 -6.30 -13.44
C VAL A 315 7.07 -4.94 -14.12
N ILE A 316 7.91 -3.94 -13.79
CA ILE A 316 7.88 -2.62 -14.41
C ILE A 316 8.17 -2.74 -15.91
N ALA A 317 9.17 -3.52 -16.30
CA ALA A 317 9.51 -3.75 -17.71
C ALA A 317 8.32 -4.40 -18.45
N ALA A 318 7.77 -5.47 -17.91
CA ALA A 318 6.67 -6.22 -18.52
C ALA A 318 5.39 -5.38 -18.64
N GLY A 319 5.08 -4.54 -17.64
CA GLY A 319 3.90 -3.67 -17.67
C GLY A 319 4.08 -2.43 -18.54
N MET A 320 5.19 -1.72 -18.39
CA MET A 320 5.37 -0.39 -18.99
C MET A 320 6.07 -0.41 -20.34
N ALA A 321 6.94 -1.38 -20.64
CA ALA A 321 7.64 -1.42 -21.92
C ALA A 321 6.67 -1.61 -23.10
N PRO A 322 5.66 -2.52 -23.05
CA PRO A 322 4.65 -2.60 -24.11
C PRO A 322 3.91 -1.28 -24.27
N ALA A 323 3.55 -0.62 -23.16
CA ALA A 323 2.86 0.66 -23.19
C ALA A 323 3.71 1.78 -23.83
N ALA A 324 5.03 1.79 -23.58
CA ALA A 324 5.98 2.72 -24.20
C ALA A 324 6.16 2.47 -25.71
N VAL A 325 6.24 1.21 -26.12
CA VAL A 325 6.35 0.81 -27.53
C VAL A 325 5.07 1.13 -28.30
N MET A 326 3.90 0.81 -27.76
CA MET A 326 2.60 1.13 -28.37
C MET A 326 2.39 2.64 -28.53
N ASN A 327 2.88 3.43 -27.57
CA ASN A 327 2.85 4.89 -27.67
C ASN A 327 3.94 5.49 -28.59
N LYS A 328 4.81 4.67 -29.19
CA LYS A 328 5.95 5.07 -30.04
C LYS A 328 6.88 6.10 -29.37
N ARG A 329 7.05 6.02 -28.05
CA ARG A 329 7.83 6.99 -27.25
C ARG A 329 8.95 6.29 -26.48
N PHE A 330 10.12 6.21 -27.11
CA PHE A 330 11.31 5.62 -26.51
C PHE A 330 11.87 6.42 -25.33
N SER A 331 11.56 7.72 -25.21
CA SER A 331 11.90 8.51 -24.02
C SER A 331 11.24 7.98 -22.74
N GLY A 332 10.11 7.27 -22.86
CA GLY A 332 9.47 6.55 -21.76
C GLY A 332 10.35 5.46 -21.15
N LEU A 333 11.25 4.84 -21.94
CA LEU A 333 12.13 3.78 -21.46
C LEU A 333 13.17 4.29 -20.46
N VAL A 334 13.60 5.54 -20.59
CA VAL A 334 14.50 6.17 -19.60
C VAL A 334 13.77 6.31 -18.26
N TYR A 335 12.51 6.75 -18.28
CA TYR A 335 11.70 6.82 -17.05
C TYR A 335 11.39 5.44 -16.48
N CYS A 336 11.18 4.41 -17.31
CA CYS A 336 11.11 3.02 -16.86
C CYS A 336 12.38 2.62 -16.08
N ALA A 337 13.56 2.88 -16.65
CA ALA A 337 14.84 2.55 -16.00
C ALA A 337 15.00 3.28 -14.65
N VAL A 338 14.59 4.55 -14.57
CA VAL A 338 14.58 5.30 -13.30
C VAL A 338 13.64 4.66 -12.26
N CYS A 339 12.46 4.19 -12.69
CA CYS A 339 11.52 3.52 -11.79
C CYS A 339 12.00 2.15 -11.30
N MET A 340 12.95 1.52 -12.02
CA MET A 340 13.57 0.26 -11.60
C MET A 340 14.68 0.46 -10.56
N LEU A 341 15.24 1.68 -10.43
CA LEU A 341 16.38 1.95 -9.57
C LEU A 341 16.18 1.55 -8.10
N PRO A 342 15.05 1.86 -7.42
CA PRO A 342 14.86 1.47 -6.02
C PRO A 342 15.03 -0.03 -5.81
N SER A 343 14.40 -0.84 -6.65
CA SER A 343 14.44 -2.30 -6.57
C SER A 343 15.77 -2.88 -7.03
N ALA A 344 16.43 -2.27 -8.02
CA ALA A 344 17.76 -2.67 -8.47
C ALA A 344 18.84 -2.40 -7.41
N LEU A 345 18.78 -1.24 -6.75
CA LEU A 345 19.66 -0.91 -5.63
C LEU A 345 19.45 -1.87 -4.46
N TYR A 346 18.20 -2.16 -4.13
CA TYR A 346 17.87 -3.16 -3.11
C TYR A 346 18.45 -4.54 -3.47
N ALA A 347 18.27 -5.00 -4.71
CA ALA A 347 18.83 -6.26 -5.17
C ALA A 347 20.37 -6.29 -5.06
N ALA A 348 21.04 -5.21 -5.44
CA ALA A 348 22.49 -5.09 -5.31
C ALA A 348 22.96 -5.21 -3.85
N VAL A 349 22.30 -4.50 -2.92
CA VAL A 349 22.60 -4.60 -1.48
C VAL A 349 22.31 -6.01 -0.95
N PHE A 350 21.20 -6.62 -1.36
CA PHE A 350 20.84 -7.97 -0.97
C PHE A 350 21.89 -9.00 -1.41
N PHE A 351 22.34 -8.95 -2.66
CA PHE A 351 23.38 -9.86 -3.16
C PHE A 351 24.75 -9.56 -2.54
N ALA A 352 25.10 -8.29 -2.30
CA ALA A 352 26.32 -7.93 -1.58
C ALA A 352 26.34 -8.52 -0.15
N CYS A 353 25.22 -8.47 0.56
CA CYS A 353 25.08 -9.10 1.87
C CYS A 353 25.19 -10.63 1.78
N ARG A 354 24.58 -11.24 0.76
CA ARG A 354 24.58 -12.70 0.58
C ARG A 354 25.97 -13.25 0.23
N ILE A 355 26.77 -12.49 -0.51
CA ILE A 355 28.15 -12.83 -0.88
C ILE A 355 29.13 -12.55 0.28
N GLY A 356 28.70 -11.82 1.32
CA GLY A 356 29.54 -11.47 2.48
C GLY A 356 30.37 -10.20 2.30
N LEU A 357 30.12 -9.43 1.23
CA LEU A 357 30.78 -8.13 0.99
C LEU A 357 30.30 -7.04 1.96
N LEU A 358 29.09 -7.20 2.51
CA LEU A 358 28.47 -6.25 3.43
C LEU A 358 27.81 -7.00 4.58
N THR A 359 28.14 -6.63 5.82
CA THR A 359 27.51 -7.20 7.02
C THR A 359 26.70 -6.13 7.72
N LEU A 360 25.39 -6.37 7.88
CA LEU A 360 24.49 -5.48 8.61
C LEU A 360 24.43 -5.93 10.07
N ALA A 361 25.20 -5.30 10.95
CA ALA A 361 25.22 -5.64 12.37
C ALA A 361 23.87 -5.33 13.05
N ALA A 362 23.36 -6.28 13.84
CA ALA A 362 22.11 -6.15 14.59
C ALA A 362 22.30 -6.08 16.13
N SER A 363 23.54 -6.26 16.58
CA SER A 363 23.94 -6.21 18.00
C SER A 363 25.37 -5.73 18.18
#